data_AF-A0A511W328-F1
#
_entry.id   AF-A0A511W328-F1
#
_cell.length_a   1.000
_cell.length_b   1.000
_cell.length_c   1.000
_cell.angle_alpha   90.00
_cell.angle_beta   90.00
_cell.angle_gamma   90.00
#
_symmetry.space_group_name_H-M   'P 1'
#
loop_
_entity.id
_entity.type
_entity.pdbx_description
1 polymer ?
#
loop_
_entity_poly.entity_id
_entity_poly.type
_entity_poly.pdbx_seq_one_letter_code
_entity_poly.pdbx_strand_id
1 'polypeptide(L)'
;MKKFFLFGVSFVVIFAVFQMLSGMVLTWMHTPNVSEAWSMSGSLPQETVIVGNFSLVSLGMILASAMIAYIISNRIMQFNKNKAELPS
;
A
#
# COMPACT_ATOMS: atom_id res chain seq x y z
N MET A 1 15.07 11.69 -16.06
CA MET A 1 15.59 10.87 -14.94
C MET A 1 15.61 11.61 -13.60
N LYS A 2 16.27 12.77 -13.45
CA LYS A 2 16.40 13.47 -12.14
C LYS A 2 15.07 13.88 -11.47
N LYS A 3 14.08 14.36 -12.25
CA LYS A 3 12.75 14.74 -11.73
C LYS A 3 11.92 13.54 -11.25
N PHE A 4 12.06 12.40 -11.93
CA PHE A 4 11.42 11.14 -11.54
C PHE A 4 12.02 10.59 -10.24
N PHE A 5 13.34 10.70 -10.10
CA PHE A 5 14.03 10.33 -8.86
C PHE A 5 13.57 11.18 -7.67
N LEU A 6 13.46 12.51 -7.86
CA LEU A 6 12.96 13.41 -6.82
C LEU A 6 11.52 13.06 -6.41
N PHE A 7 10.65 12.74 -7.38
CA PHE A 7 9.30 12.27 -7.10
C PHE A 7 9.28 10.94 -6.34
N GLY A 8 10.10 9.98 -6.76
CA GLY A 8 10.20 8.67 -6.11
C GLY A 8 10.65 8.76 -4.65
N VAL A 9 11.65 9.59 -4.37
CA VAL A 9 12.12 9.84 -2.99
C VAL A 9 11.02 10.49 -2.16
N SER A 10 10.35 11.52 -2.68
CA SER A 10 9.23 12.16 -1.97
C SER A 10 8.07 11.20 -1.69
N PHE A 11 7.76 10.33 -2.64
CA PHE A 11 6.73 9.31 -2.48
C PHE A 11 7.09 8.31 -1.38
N VAL A 12 8.33 7.81 -1.35
CA VAL A 12 8.80 6.87 -0.31
C VAL A 12 8.71 7.49 1.09
N VAL A 13 9.10 8.77 1.22
CA VAL A 13 9.03 9.47 2.52
C VAL A 13 7.57 9.59 2.99
N ILE A 14 6.66 10.04 2.12
CA ILE A 14 5.24 10.14 2.45
C ILE A 14 4.63 8.77 2.77
N PHE A 15 4.98 7.74 1.98
CA PHE A 15 4.52 6.38 2.20
C PHE A 15 4.96 5.83 3.56
N ALA A 16 6.22 6.06 3.95
CA ALA A 16 6.75 5.64 5.24
C ALA A 16 6.00 6.31 6.41
N VAL A 17 5.76 7.62 6.31
CA VAL A 17 4.96 8.35 7.31
C VAL A 17 3.55 7.79 7.41
N PHE A 18 2.90 7.54 6.27
CA PHE A 18 1.55 7.00 6.23
C PHE A 18 1.46 5.59 6.83
N GLN A 19 2.46 4.73 6.56
CA GLN A 19 2.55 3.40 7.16
C GLN A 19 2.73 3.46 8.67
N MET A 20 3.60 4.35 9.18
CA MET A 20 3.78 4.53 10.61
C MET A 20 2.48 4.98 11.30
N LEU A 21 1.79 5.97 10.73
CA LEU A 21 0.50 6.44 11.25
C LEU A 21 -0.56 5.34 11.22
N SER A 22 -0.67 4.61 10.12
CA SER A 22 -1.59 3.47 9.99
C SER A 22 -1.31 2.39 11.05
N GLY A 23 -0.03 2.02 11.23
CA GLY A 23 0.39 1.06 12.25
C GLY A 23 0.10 1.53 13.68
N MET A 24 0.28 2.83 13.97
CA MET A 24 -0.09 3.41 15.25
C MET A 24 -1.59 3.34 15.49
N VAL A 25 -2.42 3.67 14.49
CA VAL A 25 -3.88 3.55 14.57
C VAL A 25 -4.29 2.11 14.83
N LEU A 26 -3.69 1.14 14.13
CA LEU A 26 -3.95 -0.29 14.34
C LEU A 26 -3.61 -0.71 15.77
N THR A 27 -2.46 -0.27 16.29
CA THR A 27 -2.01 -0.59 17.65
C THR A 27 -2.92 0.05 18.70
N TRP A 28 -3.44 1.25 18.43
CA TRP A 28 -4.37 1.91 19.33
C TRP A 28 -5.75 1.24 19.35
N MET A 29 -6.21 0.74 18.20
CA MET A 29 -7.50 0.04 18.09
C MET A 29 -7.44 -1.44 18.47
N HIS A 30 -6.25 -2.04 18.57
CA HIS A 30 -6.07 -3.46 18.82
C HIS A 30 -5.23 -3.70 20.07
N THR A 31 -5.88 -4.11 21.16
CA THR A 31 -5.18 -4.52 22.39
C THR A 31 -4.58 -5.92 22.18
N PRO A 32 -3.25 -6.08 22.16
CA PRO A 32 -2.66 -7.39 21.92
C PRO A 32 -2.89 -8.31 23.13
N ASN A 33 -3.60 -9.43 22.92
CA ASN A 33 -3.75 -10.47 23.95
C ASN A 33 -2.46 -11.31 24.05
N VAL A 34 -1.52 -10.81 24.85
CA VAL A 34 -0.22 -11.46 25.05
C VAL A 34 -0.31 -12.85 25.68
N SER A 35 -1.35 -13.12 26.47
CA SER A 35 -1.56 -14.43 27.10
C SER A 35 -1.96 -15.49 26.08
N GLU A 36 -2.78 -15.11 25.10
CA GLU A 36 -3.21 -15.99 24.02
C GLU A 36 -2.09 -16.21 22.99
N ALA A 37 -1.31 -15.17 22.68
CA ALA A 37 -0.12 -15.32 21.82
C ALA A 37 0.93 -16.26 22.44
N TRP A 38 1.13 -16.21 23.77
CA TRP A 38 2.07 -17.07 24.48
C TRP A 38 1.61 -18.53 24.54
N SER A 39 0.30 -18.77 24.75
CA SER A 39 -0.25 -20.14 24.75
C SER A 39 -0.22 -20.78 23.36
N MET A 40 -0.41 -19.97 22.30
CA MET A 40 -0.24 -20.42 20.92
C MET A 40 1.22 -20.77 20.61
N SER A 41 2.19 -20.00 21.12
CA SER A 41 3.63 -20.21 20.88
C SER A 41 4.13 -21.60 21.29
N GLY A 42 3.55 -22.20 22.34
CA GLY A 42 3.88 -23.57 22.78
C GLY A 42 3.29 -24.69 21.92
N SER A 43 2.34 -24.39 21.03
CA SER A 43 1.67 -25.34 20.13
C SER A 43 1.94 -25.08 18.65
N LEU A 44 2.84 -24.14 18.33
CA LEU A 44 3.26 -23.87 16.95
C LEU A 44 4.00 -25.09 16.37
N PRO A 45 3.62 -25.58 15.17
CA PRO A 45 4.34 -26.67 14.50
C PRO A 45 5.81 -26.30 14.27
N GLN A 46 6.71 -27.27 14.44
CA GLN A 46 8.15 -27.12 14.18
C GLN A 46 8.45 -26.78 12.70
N GLU A 47 7.46 -26.90 11.83
CA GLU A 47 7.49 -26.52 10.43
C GLU A 47 6.59 -25.30 10.21
N THR A 48 7.13 -24.26 9.58
CA THR A 48 6.33 -23.10 9.17
C THR A 48 5.37 -23.53 8.06
N VAL A 49 4.15 -23.92 8.43
CA VAL A 49 3.07 -24.08 7.46
C VAL A 49 2.68 -22.69 6.99
N ILE A 50 3.10 -22.32 5.78
CA ILE A 50 2.62 -21.11 5.11
C ILE A 50 1.16 -21.35 4.73
N VAL A 51 0.25 -21.17 5.70
CA VAL A 51 -1.18 -21.09 5.44
C VAL A 51 -1.41 -19.69 4.85
N GLY A 52 -1.24 -19.58 3.54
CA GLY A 52 -1.53 -18.36 2.80
C GLY A 52 -3.02 -18.07 2.87
N ASN A 53 -3.47 -17.30 3.85
CA ASN A 53 -4.83 -16.81 3.88
C ASN A 53 -4.98 -15.78 2.75
N PHE A 54 -5.70 -16.13 1.69
CA PHE A 54 -6.01 -15.21 0.60
C PHE A 54 -6.91 -14.10 1.16
N SER A 55 -6.31 -13.00 1.57
CA SER A 55 -7.05 -11.89 2.14
C SER A 55 -7.75 -11.12 1.03
N LEU A 56 -9.09 -11.14 1.05
CA LEU A 56 -9.92 -10.31 0.17
C LEU A 56 -9.57 -8.82 0.25
N VAL A 57 -9.05 -8.38 1.40
CA VAL A 57 -8.53 -7.02 1.60
C VAL A 57 -7.34 -6.76 0.68
N SER A 58 -6.43 -7.72 0.53
CA SER A 58 -5.26 -7.60 -0.34
C SER A 58 -5.66 -7.51 -1.82
N LEU A 59 -6.64 -8.33 -2.24
CA LEU A 59 -7.22 -8.25 -3.59
C LEU A 59 -7.90 -6.90 -3.84
N GLY A 60 -8.67 -6.41 -2.86
CA GLY A 60 -9.30 -5.09 -2.93
C GLY A 60 -8.29 -3.95 -3.08
N MET A 61 -7.17 -4.02 -2.35
CA MET A 61 -6.10 -3.01 -2.44
C MET A 61 -5.39 -3.04 -3.80
N ILE A 62 -5.15 -4.22 -4.37
CA ILE A 62 -4.56 -4.35 -5.72
C ILE A 62 -5.50 -3.74 -6.77
N LEU A 63 -6.80 -4.03 -6.70
CA LEU A 63 -7.81 -3.48 -7.61
C LEU A 63 -7.95 -1.96 -7.47
N ALA A 64 -8.00 -1.46 -6.24
CA ALA A 64 -8.03 -0.03 -5.96
C ALA A 64 -6.78 0.68 -6.53
N SER A 65 -5.60 0.09 -6.32
CA SER A 65 -4.34 0.61 -6.89
C SER A 65 -4.37 0.66 -8.41
N ALA A 66 -4.83 -0.41 -9.07
CA ALA A 66 -4.95 -0.45 -10.53
C ALA A 66 -5.93 0.61 -11.06
N MET A 67 -7.05 0.81 -10.36
CA MET A 67 -8.07 1.80 -10.73
C MET A 67 -7.55 3.24 -10.58
N ILE A 68 -6.83 3.53 -9.50
CA ILE A 68 -6.19 4.84 -9.28
C ILE A 68 -5.12 5.10 -10.34
N ALA A 69 -4.28 4.10 -10.65
CA ALA A 69 -3.25 4.21 -11.67
C ALA A 69 -3.85 4.49 -13.06
N TYR A 70 -4.96 3.83 -13.41
CA TYR A 70 -5.68 4.09 -14.66
C TYR A 70 -6.23 5.52 -14.73
N ILE A 71 -6.88 5.99 -13.66
CA ILE A 71 -7.42 7.36 -13.60
C ILE A 71 -6.31 8.40 -13.76
N ILE A 72 -5.20 8.23 -13.05
CA ILE A 72 -4.05 9.14 -13.12
C ILE A 72 -3.46 9.13 -14.54
N SER A 73 -3.23 7.96 -15.12
CA SER A 73 -2.68 7.81 -16.48
C SER A 73 -3.59 8.46 -17.53
N ASN A 74 -4.90 8.21 -17.46
CA ASN A 74 -5.86 8.78 -18.40
C ASN A 74 -5.94 10.31 -18.29
N ARG A 75 -5.91 10.87 -17.07
CA ARG A 75 -5.92 12.33 -16.84
C ARG A 75 -4.64 12.99 -17.37
N ILE A 76 -3.48 12.36 -17.18
CA ILE A 76 -2.20 12.85 -17.69
C ILE A 76 -2.18 12.82 -19.22
N MET A 77 -2.68 11.74 -19.83
CA MET A 77 -2.75 11.60 -21.28
C MET A 77 -3.67 12.64 -21.93
N GLN A 78 -4.83 12.91 -21.33
CA GLN A 78 -5.76 13.96 -21.77
C GLN A 78 -5.13 15.35 -21.70
N PHE A 79 -4.39 15.65 -20.63
CA PHE A 79 -3.66 16.92 -20.48
C PHE A 79 -2.61 17.11 -21.57
N ASN A 80 -1.89 16.04 -21.93
CA ASN A 80 -0.85 16.11 -22.95
C ASN A 80 -1.45 16.27 -24.36
N LYS A 81 -2.62 15.69 -24.62
CA LYS A 81 -3.35 15.83 -25.88
C LYS A 81 -3.86 17.26 -26.10
N ASN A 82 -4.49 17.86 -25.07
CA ASN A 82 -4.96 19.25 -25.14
C ASN A 82 -3.82 20.27 -25.34
N LYS A 83 -2.61 19.95 -24.87
CA LYS A 83 -1.43 20.80 -25.09
C LYS A 83 -0.88 20.73 -26.51
N ALA A 84 -1.13 19.63 -27.23
CA ALA A 84 -0.68 19.43 -28.61
C ALA A 84 -1.62 20.06 -29.66
N GLU A 85 -2.85 20.40 -29.27
CA GLU A 85 -3.88 20.99 -30.15
C GLU A 85 -3.98 22.53 -30.03
N LEU A 86 -3.15 23.18 -29.20
CA LEU A 86 -3.06 24.64 -29.11
C LEU A 86 -2.20 25.19 -30.27
N PRO A 87 -2.73 26.09 -31.14
CA PRO A 87 -1.93 26.72 -32.18
C PRO A 87 -0.83 27.59 -31.58
N SER A 88 0.37 27.45 -32.14
CA SER A 88 1.61 28.15 -31.78
C SER A 88 1.51 29.66 -31.91
#